data_AF-A0A947G4T5-F1
#
_entry.id   AF-A0A947G4T5-F1
#
_cell.length_a   1.000
_cell.length_b   1.000
_cell.length_c   1.000
_cell.angle_alpha   90.00
_cell.angle_beta   90.00
_cell.angle_gamma   90.00
#
_symmetry.space_group_name_H-M   'P 1'
#
loop_
_entity.id
_entity.type
_entity.pdbx_description
1 polymer ?
#
loop_
_entity_poly.entity_id
_entity_poly.type
_entity_poly.pdbx_seq_one_letter_code
_entity_poly.pdbx_strand_id
1 'polypeptide(L)'
;MKPTSSPWWPRSEWPEHPQFPAQTVLLESHRTFRRIAVHLLERLHDITELPELTMKRRARLLYKLGLTFDDWQSAMRSHERYEERRLYPLLERLYGANLGHLEVHHRALHQGADAVRLEVARAREAAQAPEAEPGWPALESALLGYRAQLQGHLQAEENAVIPLVLELPRAEFTQL
;
A
#
# COMPACT_ATOMS: atom_id res chain seq x y z
N MET A 1 -9.83 36.66 8.87
CA MET A 1 -9.93 35.54 7.91
C MET A 1 -10.87 34.51 8.51
N LYS A 2 -11.94 34.12 7.80
CA LYS A 2 -12.77 33.00 8.26
C LYS A 2 -11.90 31.73 8.17
N PRO A 3 -11.84 30.87 9.21
CA PRO A 3 -11.37 29.52 9.01
C PRO A 3 -12.38 28.87 8.06
N THR A 4 -12.04 28.76 6.79
CA THR A 4 -12.80 27.93 5.85
C THR A 4 -12.59 26.51 6.35
N SER A 5 -13.64 25.93 6.93
CA SER A 5 -13.70 24.49 7.22
C SER A 5 -13.14 23.75 6.02
N SER A 6 -12.14 22.88 6.23
CA SER A 6 -11.58 22.07 5.16
C SER A 6 -12.72 21.39 4.40
N PRO A 7 -12.69 21.40 3.06
CA PRO A 7 -13.76 20.79 2.29
C PRO A 7 -13.95 19.33 2.71
N TRP A 8 -15.20 18.95 2.91
CA TRP A 8 -15.56 17.63 3.39
C TRP A 8 -16.67 17.06 2.53
N TRP A 9 -16.39 15.89 1.95
CA TRP A 9 -17.34 15.09 1.18
C TRP A 9 -17.45 13.70 1.81
N PRO A 10 -18.65 13.23 2.18
CA PRO A 10 -18.88 11.85 2.56
C PRO A 10 -18.38 10.91 1.46
N ARG A 11 -17.74 9.81 1.86
CA ARG A 11 -17.19 8.83 0.91
C ARG A 11 -18.23 8.27 -0.07
N SER A 12 -19.47 8.11 0.40
CA SER A 12 -20.60 7.67 -0.42
C SER A 12 -20.97 8.66 -1.53
N GLU A 13 -20.65 9.94 -1.36
CA GLU A 13 -21.01 11.03 -2.28
C GLU A 13 -19.88 11.36 -3.25
N TRP A 14 -18.66 10.85 -3.04
CA TRP A 14 -17.54 11.10 -3.94
C TRP A 14 -17.86 10.80 -5.42
N PRO A 15 -18.51 9.68 -5.78
CA PRO A 15 -18.83 9.39 -7.19
C PRO A 15 -19.74 10.42 -7.87
N GLU A 16 -20.49 11.19 -7.08
CA GLU A 16 -21.40 12.24 -7.57
C GLU A 16 -20.65 13.57 -7.80
N HIS A 17 -19.43 13.70 -7.27
CA HIS A 17 -18.64 14.91 -7.42
C HIS A 17 -18.25 15.15 -8.89
N PRO A 18 -18.48 16.35 -9.47
CA PRO A 18 -18.21 16.62 -10.89
C PRO A 18 -16.77 16.35 -11.33
N GLN A 19 -15.82 16.44 -10.40
CA GLN A 19 -14.39 16.23 -10.66
C GLN A 19 -13.92 14.79 -10.40
N PHE A 20 -14.76 13.92 -9.82
CA PHE A 20 -14.39 12.55 -9.45
C PHE A 20 -13.85 11.70 -10.61
N PRO A 21 -14.45 11.70 -11.82
CA PRO A 21 -13.94 10.86 -12.91
C PRO A 21 -12.53 11.24 -13.36
N ALA A 22 -12.14 12.52 -13.20
CA ALA A 22 -10.87 13.04 -13.67
C ALA A 22 -9.76 13.04 -12.60
N GLN A 23 -10.13 13.05 -11.31
CA GLN A 23 -9.19 13.33 -10.21
C GLN A 23 -9.01 12.16 -9.23
N THR A 24 -9.40 10.95 -9.63
CA THR A 24 -9.36 9.76 -8.75
C THR A 24 -8.34 8.69 -9.16
N VAL A 25 -7.32 9.07 -9.94
CA VAL A 25 -6.19 8.19 -10.29
C VAL A 25 -5.51 7.62 -9.03
N LEU A 26 -5.47 8.41 -7.94
CA LEU A 26 -5.00 7.95 -6.63
C LEU A 26 -5.77 6.71 -6.13
N LEU A 27 -7.11 6.72 -6.24
CA LEU A 27 -7.97 5.60 -5.82
C LEU A 27 -7.75 4.34 -6.66
N GLU A 28 -7.37 4.46 -7.93
CA GLU A 28 -7.02 3.31 -8.75
C GLU A 28 -5.70 2.67 -8.31
N SER A 29 -4.69 3.49 -8.02
CA SER A 29 -3.43 3.03 -7.45
C SER A 29 -3.66 2.28 -6.14
N HIS A 30 -4.45 2.87 -5.24
CA HIS A 30 -4.78 2.26 -3.94
C HIS A 30 -5.55 0.94 -4.07
N ARG A 31 -6.50 0.85 -5.00
CA ARG A 31 -7.22 -0.40 -5.30
C ARG A 31 -6.24 -1.48 -5.79
N THR A 32 -5.28 -1.10 -6.64
CA THR A 32 -4.25 -2.01 -7.11
C THR A 32 -3.36 -2.50 -5.98
N PHE A 33 -2.91 -1.62 -5.08
CA PHE A 33 -2.09 -2.01 -3.92
C PHE A 33 -2.83 -2.96 -2.98
N ARG A 34 -4.11 -2.71 -2.69
CA ARG A 34 -4.95 -3.63 -1.91
C ARG A 34 -5.07 -5.00 -2.57
N ARG A 35 -5.28 -5.03 -3.89
CA ARG A 35 -5.38 -6.28 -4.65
C ARG A 35 -4.08 -7.08 -4.61
N ILE A 36 -2.93 -6.42 -4.77
CA ILE A 36 -1.61 -7.09 -4.70
C ILE A 36 -1.38 -7.65 -3.29
N ALA A 37 -1.74 -6.92 -2.23
CA ALA A 37 -1.62 -7.40 -0.85
C ALA A 37 -2.43 -8.68 -0.59
N VAL A 38 -3.65 -8.76 -1.13
CA VAL A 38 -4.49 -9.98 -1.07
C VAL A 38 -3.84 -11.10 -1.87
N HIS A 39 -3.41 -10.80 -3.10
CA HIS A 39 -2.80 -11.79 -3.99
C HIS A 39 -1.56 -12.44 -3.35
N LEU A 40 -0.71 -11.67 -2.67
CA LEU A 40 0.48 -12.22 -2.00
C LEU A 40 0.13 -13.25 -0.92
N LEU A 41 -0.94 -13.03 -0.17
CA LEU A 41 -1.44 -14.00 0.83
C LEU A 41 -2.01 -15.25 0.16
N GLU A 42 -2.80 -15.11 -0.91
CA GLU A 42 -3.29 -16.24 -1.70
C GLU A 42 -2.12 -17.07 -2.25
N ARG A 43 -1.08 -16.41 -2.76
CA ARG A 43 0.13 -17.07 -3.26
C ARG A 43 0.91 -17.77 -2.16
N LEU A 44 0.97 -17.20 -0.95
CA LEU A 44 1.58 -17.89 0.18
C LEU A 44 0.78 -19.14 0.55
N HIS A 45 -0.55 -19.04 0.62
CA HIS A 45 -1.43 -20.17 0.89
C HIS A 45 -1.23 -21.30 -0.13
N ASP A 46 -1.18 -20.99 -1.43
CA ASP A 46 -0.84 -21.97 -2.47
C ASP A 46 0.52 -22.64 -2.21
N ILE A 47 1.51 -21.88 -1.73
CA ILE A 47 2.86 -22.37 -1.45
C ILE A 47 2.86 -23.31 -0.24
N THR A 48 2.03 -23.08 0.77
CA THR A 48 2.04 -23.83 2.04
C THR A 48 1.09 -25.02 2.02
N GLU A 49 -0.11 -24.89 1.45
CA GLU A 49 -1.18 -25.87 1.61
C GLU A 49 -1.27 -26.90 0.49
N LEU A 50 -0.68 -26.66 -0.69
CA LEU A 50 -0.78 -27.61 -1.82
C LEU A 50 0.13 -28.84 -1.62
N PRO A 51 -0.41 -30.04 -1.30
CA PRO A 51 0.38 -31.20 -0.90
C PRO A 51 1.27 -31.75 -2.02
N GLU A 52 0.94 -31.50 -3.29
CA GLU A 52 1.68 -31.96 -4.46
C GLU A 52 2.96 -31.15 -4.74
N LEU A 53 3.17 -30.03 -4.05
CA LEU A 53 4.34 -29.18 -4.25
C LEU A 53 5.57 -29.74 -3.55
N THR A 54 6.57 -30.13 -4.34
CA THR A 54 7.92 -30.44 -3.83
C THR A 54 8.56 -29.22 -3.18
N MET A 55 9.48 -29.44 -2.23
CA MET A 55 10.23 -28.34 -1.58
C MET A 55 10.97 -27.46 -2.59
N LYS A 56 11.56 -28.05 -3.63
CA LYS A 56 12.20 -27.30 -4.74
C LYS A 56 11.20 -26.35 -5.43
N ARG A 57 9.97 -26.81 -5.65
CA ARG A 57 8.93 -25.99 -6.27
C ARG A 57 8.44 -24.89 -5.33
N ARG A 58 8.25 -25.19 -4.05
CA ARG A 58 7.91 -24.20 -3.00
C ARG A 58 8.97 -23.09 -2.92
N ALA A 59 10.25 -23.46 -2.87
CA ALA A 59 11.37 -22.50 -2.88
C ALA A 59 11.35 -21.56 -4.11
N ARG A 60 11.08 -22.10 -5.31
CA ARG A 60 10.96 -21.29 -6.53
C ARG A 60 9.78 -20.33 -6.49
N LEU A 61 8.64 -20.78 -5.97
CA LEU A 61 7.45 -19.95 -5.85
C LEU A 61 7.64 -18.85 -4.81
N LEU A 62 8.30 -19.16 -3.69
CA LEU A 62 8.68 -18.19 -2.67
C LEU A 62 9.64 -17.12 -3.19
N TYR A 63 10.62 -17.51 -4.02
CA TYR A 63 11.48 -16.55 -4.71
C TYR A 63 10.66 -15.57 -5.56
N LYS A 64 9.69 -16.08 -6.34
CA LYS A 64 8.80 -15.24 -7.14
C LYS A 64 7.92 -14.33 -6.29
N LEU A 65 7.39 -14.84 -5.17
CA LEU A 65 6.63 -14.04 -4.21
C LEU A 65 7.46 -12.86 -3.70
N GLY A 66 8.72 -13.11 -3.31
CA GLY A 66 9.65 -12.06 -2.90
C GLY A 66 9.89 -11.01 -3.99
N LEU A 67 10.12 -11.43 -5.24
CA LEU A 67 10.27 -10.50 -6.36
C LEU A 67 9.01 -9.64 -6.59
N THR A 68 7.83 -10.27 -6.59
CA THR A 68 6.56 -9.55 -6.72
C THR A 68 6.36 -8.55 -5.58
N PHE A 69 6.74 -8.92 -4.35
CA PHE A 69 6.71 -8.01 -3.22
C PHE A 69 7.64 -6.81 -3.44
N ASP A 70 8.90 -7.03 -3.82
CA ASP A 70 9.86 -5.94 -4.01
C ASP A 70 9.50 -5.00 -5.17
N ASP A 71 9.02 -5.54 -6.30
CA ASP A 71 8.52 -4.74 -7.43
C ASP A 71 7.35 -3.84 -7.00
N TRP A 72 6.42 -4.40 -6.22
CA TRP A 72 5.31 -3.65 -5.66
C TRP A 72 5.78 -2.57 -4.66
N GLN A 73 6.74 -2.88 -3.80
CA GLN A 73 7.32 -1.90 -2.88
C GLN A 73 8.03 -0.75 -3.60
N SER A 74 8.67 -1.02 -4.75
CA SER A 74 9.23 0.04 -5.60
C SER A 74 8.14 0.97 -6.12
N ALA A 75 6.99 0.43 -6.56
CA ALA A 75 5.86 1.22 -7.00
C ALA A 75 5.25 2.05 -5.85
N MET A 76 5.08 1.46 -4.66
CA MET A 76 4.64 2.16 -3.44
C MET A 76 5.55 3.34 -3.10
N ARG A 77 6.88 3.14 -3.07
CA ARG A 77 7.83 4.23 -2.77
C ARG A 77 7.77 5.37 -3.77
N SER A 78 7.50 5.08 -5.05
CA SER A 78 7.32 6.12 -6.06
C SER A 78 6.03 6.92 -5.83
N HIS A 79 4.97 6.25 -5.40
CA HIS A 79 3.68 6.85 -5.07
C HIS A 79 3.76 7.73 -3.82
N GLU A 80 4.31 7.21 -2.72
CA GLU A 80 4.57 7.96 -1.47
C GLU A 80 5.44 9.19 -1.74
N ARG A 81 6.47 9.05 -2.58
CA ARG A 81 7.34 10.18 -2.94
C ARG A 81 6.61 11.26 -3.72
N TYR A 82 5.67 10.88 -4.59
CA TYR A 82 4.83 11.84 -5.31
C TYR A 82 3.94 12.60 -4.31
N GLU A 83 3.32 11.89 -3.38
CA GLU A 83 2.49 12.46 -2.33
C GLU A 83 3.25 13.48 -1.49
N GLU A 84 4.37 13.05 -0.89
CA GLU A 84 5.19 13.85 0.02
C GLU A 84 5.80 15.08 -0.65
N ARG A 85 6.15 15.00 -1.93
CA ARG A 85 6.87 16.09 -2.63
C ARG A 85 5.98 17.02 -3.43
N ARG A 86 4.77 16.59 -3.78
CA ARG A 86 3.89 17.33 -4.69
C ARG A 86 2.50 17.51 -4.09
N LEU A 87 1.81 16.40 -3.86
CA LEU A 87 0.39 16.43 -3.53
C LEU A 87 0.15 17.04 -2.15
N TYR A 88 0.75 16.50 -1.09
CA TYR A 88 0.51 16.97 0.27
C TYR A 88 0.89 18.45 0.43
N PRO A 89 2.08 18.91 0.01
CA PRO A 89 2.43 20.33 0.15
C PRO A 89 1.49 21.26 -0.62
N LEU A 90 0.98 20.85 -1.78
CA LEU A 90 -0.01 21.63 -2.53
C LEU A 90 -1.32 21.77 -1.75
N LEU A 91 -1.85 20.65 -1.25
CA LEU A 91 -3.12 20.62 -0.52
C LEU A 91 -3.02 21.38 0.81
N GLU A 92 -1.92 21.23 1.54
CA GLU A 92 -1.65 21.99 2.77
C GLU A 92 -1.58 23.50 2.48
N ARG A 93 -0.92 23.91 1.39
CA ARG A 93 -0.83 25.33 0.99
C ARG A 93 -2.19 25.92 0.60
N LEU A 94 -3.01 25.17 -0.15
CA LEU A 94 -4.28 25.68 -0.68
C LEU A 94 -5.41 25.65 0.37
N TYR A 95 -5.43 24.62 1.22
CA TYR A 95 -6.56 24.35 2.12
C TYR A 95 -6.22 24.47 3.60
N GLY A 96 -4.95 24.74 3.95
CA GLY A 96 -4.49 24.77 5.34
C GLY A 96 -4.61 23.41 6.05
N ALA A 97 -4.64 22.31 5.30
CA ALA A 97 -4.65 20.97 5.85
C ALA A 97 -3.33 20.64 6.60
N ASN A 98 -3.37 19.64 7.47
CA ASN A 98 -2.17 19.07 8.10
C ASN A 98 -2.09 17.59 7.72
N LEU A 99 -1.26 17.27 6.74
CA LEU A 99 -1.10 15.94 6.16
C LEU A 99 0.22 15.27 6.57
N GLY A 100 1.13 15.98 7.25
CA GLY A 100 2.40 15.42 7.73
C GLY A 100 2.26 14.20 8.66
N HIS A 101 1.08 13.99 9.26
CA HIS A 101 0.81 12.77 10.02
C HIS A 101 0.72 11.51 9.14
N LEU A 102 0.39 11.64 7.84
CA LEU A 102 0.33 10.51 6.90
C LEU A 102 1.72 9.95 6.60
N GLU A 103 2.77 10.76 6.66
CA GLU A 103 4.17 10.30 6.52
C GLU A 103 4.58 9.33 7.64
N VAL A 104 3.96 9.45 8.82
CA VAL A 104 4.16 8.48 9.92
C VAL A 104 3.70 7.10 9.47
N HIS A 105 2.61 7.03 8.70
CA HIS A 105 2.08 5.78 8.17
C HIS A 105 3.01 5.20 7.08
N HIS A 106 3.62 6.03 6.21
CA HIS A 106 4.64 5.57 5.26
C HIS A 106 5.83 4.91 5.96
N ARG A 107 6.33 5.52 7.05
CA ARG A 107 7.41 4.92 7.84
C ARG A 107 7.01 3.58 8.45
N ALA A 108 5.77 3.45 8.94
CA ALA A 108 5.26 2.18 9.44
C ALA A 108 5.17 1.11 8.34
N LEU A 109 4.76 1.50 7.12
CA LEU A 109 4.78 0.60 5.96
C LEU A 109 6.19 0.14 5.60
N HIS A 110 7.18 1.04 5.63
CA HIS A 110 8.57 0.64 5.35
C HIS A 110 9.08 -0.39 6.37
N GLN A 111 8.77 -0.20 7.66
CA GLN A 111 9.11 -1.16 8.72
C GLN A 111 8.40 -2.51 8.50
N GLY A 112 7.11 -2.49 8.15
CA GLY A 112 6.38 -3.70 7.80
C GLY A 112 6.98 -4.40 6.58
N ALA A 113 7.42 -3.65 5.57
CA ALA A 113 8.03 -4.21 4.38
C ALA A 113 9.37 -4.88 4.68
N ASP A 114 10.17 -4.31 5.57
CA ASP A 114 11.42 -4.90 6.01
C ASP A 114 11.19 -6.20 6.80
N ALA A 115 10.12 -6.26 7.61
CA ALA A 115 9.71 -7.50 8.28
C ALA A 115 9.30 -8.60 7.28
N VAL A 116 8.52 -8.26 6.24
CA VAL A 116 8.17 -9.22 5.19
C VAL A 116 9.41 -9.73 4.46
N ARG A 117 10.34 -8.84 4.08
CA ARG A 117 11.60 -9.24 3.42
C ARG A 117 12.43 -10.18 4.27
N LEU A 118 12.53 -9.90 5.57
CA LEU A 118 13.24 -10.76 6.52
C LEU A 118 12.65 -12.17 6.54
N GLU A 119 11.32 -12.29 6.66
CA GLU A 119 10.68 -13.60 6.73
C GLU A 119 10.67 -14.33 5.38
N VAL A 120 10.60 -13.62 4.25
CA VAL A 120 10.82 -14.22 2.93
C VAL A 120 12.23 -14.79 2.83
N ALA A 121 13.25 -14.06 3.30
CA ALA A 121 14.63 -14.53 3.28
C ALA A 121 14.82 -15.79 4.15
N ARG A 122 14.31 -15.78 5.38
CA ARG A 122 14.35 -16.94 6.30
C ARG A 122 13.64 -18.17 5.72
N ALA A 123 12.44 -17.98 5.18
CA ALA A 123 11.70 -19.07 4.57
C ALA A 123 12.41 -19.65 3.32
N ARG A 124 13.15 -18.81 2.56
CA ARG A 124 13.97 -19.27 1.43
C ARG A 124 15.19 -20.05 1.86
N GLU A 125 15.82 -19.66 2.96
CA GLU A 125 16.94 -20.38 3.56
C GLU A 125 16.50 -21.75 4.08
N ALA A 126 15.40 -21.80 4.84
CA ALA A 126 14.82 -23.04 5.34
C ALA A 126 14.43 -24.00 4.20
N ALA A 127 13.86 -23.49 3.11
CA ALA A 127 13.49 -24.32 1.96
C ALA A 127 14.69 -24.95 1.21
N GLN A 128 15.92 -24.52 1.51
CA GLN A 128 17.17 -25.11 0.99
C GLN A 128 17.80 -26.12 1.97
N ALA A 129 17.37 -26.15 3.23
CA ALA A 129 17.88 -27.03 4.27
C ALA A 129 16.88 -28.17 4.54
N PRO A 130 17.25 -29.45 4.30
CA PRO A 130 16.32 -30.59 4.41
C PRO A 130 15.67 -30.78 5.79
N GLU A 131 16.30 -30.29 6.86
CA GLU A 131 15.85 -30.48 8.24
C GLU A 131 15.28 -29.21 8.89
N ALA A 132 15.27 -28.08 8.17
CA ALA A 132 14.74 -26.84 8.72
C ALA A 132 13.21 -26.82 8.62
N GLU A 133 12.54 -26.51 9.73
CA GLU A 133 11.12 -26.17 9.69
C GLU A 133 10.97 -24.85 8.92
N PRO A 134 10.23 -24.84 7.81
CA PRO A 134 10.04 -23.61 7.08
C PRO A 134 9.17 -22.66 7.89
N GLY A 135 9.66 -21.44 8.12
CA GLY A 135 9.02 -20.38 8.92
C GLY A 135 7.76 -19.79 8.29
N TRP A 136 6.88 -20.60 7.70
CA TRP A 136 5.65 -20.17 7.04
C TRP A 136 4.72 -19.34 7.94
N PRO A 137 4.47 -19.72 9.21
CA PRO A 137 3.60 -18.93 10.08
C PRO A 137 4.13 -17.51 10.33
N ALA A 138 5.45 -17.35 10.41
CA ALA A 138 6.08 -16.05 10.60
C ALA A 138 5.94 -15.17 9.34
N LEU A 139 6.15 -15.74 8.15
CA LEU A 139 5.95 -15.04 6.89
C LEU A 139 4.47 -14.66 6.67
N GLU A 140 3.53 -15.55 6.98
CA GLU A 140 2.10 -15.26 6.90
C GLU A 140 1.73 -14.11 7.85
N SER A 141 2.20 -14.18 9.10
CA SER A 141 2.00 -13.11 10.09
C SER A 141 2.55 -11.77 9.61
N ALA A 142 3.75 -11.75 9.03
CA ALA A 142 4.35 -10.54 8.48
C ALA A 142 3.52 -9.95 7.31
N LEU A 143 3.05 -10.77 6.39
CA LEU A 143 2.20 -10.32 5.27
C LEU A 143 0.83 -9.80 5.76
N LEU A 144 0.22 -10.47 6.74
CA LEU A 144 -1.03 -10.03 7.36
C LEU A 144 -0.85 -8.69 8.08
N GLY A 145 0.25 -8.55 8.84
CA GLY A 145 0.63 -7.31 9.51
C GLY A 145 0.82 -6.17 8.53
N TYR A 146 1.59 -6.39 7.46
CA TYR A 146 1.79 -5.40 6.39
C TYR A 146 0.46 -5.00 5.74
N ARG A 147 -0.39 -5.98 5.40
CA ARG A 147 -1.70 -5.71 4.79
C ARG A 147 -2.58 -4.85 5.69
N ALA A 148 -2.61 -5.12 6.99
CA ALA A 148 -3.39 -4.33 7.94
C ALA A 148 -2.87 -2.87 8.01
N GLN A 149 -1.55 -2.68 8.05
CA GLN A 149 -0.92 -1.36 8.00
C GLN A 149 -1.29 -0.62 6.70
N LEU A 150 -1.20 -1.29 5.55
CA LEU A 150 -1.57 -0.73 4.25
C LEU A 150 -3.04 -0.31 4.23
N GLN A 151 -3.94 -1.17 4.70
CA GLN A 151 -5.37 -0.84 4.75
C GLN A 151 -5.64 0.38 5.62
N GLY A 152 -5.00 0.46 6.80
CA GLY A 152 -5.11 1.60 7.70
C GLY A 152 -4.57 2.89 7.08
N HIS A 153 -3.37 2.83 6.46
CA HIS A 153 -2.76 3.96 5.78
C HIS A 153 -3.65 4.48 4.64
N LEU A 154 -4.00 3.64 3.67
CA LEU A 154 -4.79 4.05 2.51
C LEU A 154 -6.16 4.59 2.93
N GLN A 155 -6.77 4.02 3.98
CA GLN A 155 -8.04 4.52 4.52
C GLN A 155 -7.91 5.91 5.14
N ALA A 156 -6.85 6.14 5.93
CA ALA A 156 -6.58 7.43 6.55
C ALA A 156 -6.29 8.49 5.49
N GLU A 157 -5.45 8.16 4.52
CA GLU A 157 -5.12 9.04 3.41
C GLU A 157 -6.35 9.36 2.56
N GLU A 158 -7.11 8.36 2.12
CA GLU A 158 -8.27 8.60 1.27
C GLU A 158 -9.28 9.55 1.94
N ASN A 159 -9.49 9.40 3.24
CA ASN A 159 -10.37 10.27 4.00
C ASN A 159 -9.85 11.71 4.12
N ALA A 160 -8.53 11.90 4.20
CA ALA A 160 -7.92 13.21 4.37
C ALA A 160 -7.69 13.93 3.04
N VAL A 161 -7.31 13.19 1.99
CA VAL A 161 -6.78 13.72 0.73
C VAL A 161 -7.87 13.82 -0.33
N ILE A 162 -8.71 12.80 -0.51
CA ILE A 162 -9.67 12.78 -1.63
C ILE A 162 -10.66 13.94 -1.58
N PRO A 163 -11.27 14.31 -0.43
CA PRO A 163 -12.15 15.47 -0.39
C PRO A 163 -11.46 16.77 -0.84
N LEU A 164 -10.17 16.94 -0.54
CA LEU A 164 -9.40 18.12 -0.93
C LEU A 164 -9.03 18.10 -2.41
N VAL A 165 -8.68 16.92 -2.93
CA VAL A 165 -8.41 16.71 -4.36
C VAL A 165 -9.66 16.97 -5.18
N LEU A 166 -10.83 16.50 -4.75
CA LEU A 166 -12.08 16.73 -5.46
C LEU A 166 -12.42 18.22 -5.59
N GLU A 167 -11.98 19.07 -4.67
CA GLU A 167 -12.18 20.51 -4.73
C GLU A 167 -11.07 21.25 -5.48
N LEU A 168 -9.99 20.55 -5.84
CA LEU A 168 -8.83 21.15 -6.50
C LEU A 168 -9.23 21.68 -7.88
N PRO A 169 -9.04 22.99 -8.16
CA PRO A 169 -9.31 23.51 -9.49
C PRO A 169 -8.56 22.70 -10.54
N ARG A 170 -9.24 22.34 -11.63
CA ARG A 170 -8.68 21.47 -12.68
C ARG A 170 -7.31 21.96 -13.20
N ALA A 171 -7.10 23.27 -13.28
CA ALA A 171 -5.84 23.85 -13.71
C ALA A 171 -4.67 23.54 -12.77
N GLU A 172 -4.92 23.49 -11.46
CA GLU A 172 -3.93 23.07 -10.46
C GLU A 172 -3.74 21.55 -10.52
N PHE A 173 -4.84 20.78 -10.68
CA PHE A 173 -4.77 19.33 -10.81
C PHE A 173 -3.91 18.86 -12.00
N THR A 174 -4.02 19.53 -13.15
CA THR A 174 -3.22 19.18 -14.34
C THR A 174 -1.73 19.50 -14.22
N GLN A 175 -1.31 20.24 -13.19
CA GLN A 175 0.09 20.59 -12.94
C GLN A 175 0.78 19.67 -11.93
N LEU A 176 0.01 18.77 -11.30
CA LEU A 176 0.53 17.72 -10.42
C LEU A 176 1.25 16.62 -11.21
#